data_AF-A0A194QHL9-F1
#
_entry.id   AF-A0A194QHL9-F1
#
_cell.length_a   1.000
_cell.length_b   1.000
_cell.length_c   1.000
_cell.angle_alpha   90.00
_cell.angle_beta   90.00
_cell.angle_gamma   90.00
#
_symmetry.space_group_name_H-M   'P 1'
#
loop_
_entity.id
_entity.type
_entity.pdbx_description
1 polymer ?
#
loop_
_entity_poly.entity_id
_entity_poly.type
_entity_poly.pdbx_seq_one_letter_code
_entity_poly.pdbx_strand_id
1 'polypeptide(L)'
;MKIVIVRRRPVLATEGHSSEEVERCQKWSDNMTQQIDLAFNIFFMVYFFIRFIAASDKLWFMLEMYSFVDYFTIPPSFVSIYLDRTWIGLRFLRALRLMTVPDILQYLNILKTSSSIRLAQLVSIFISVWLTAAGIIHLLENSGDPLEFDNAQSLSYWTCVYFLIVTMSTVGYGDVFCHTVLGRTFLVFFLLVGLEKQDLILKTIKGDLSVREDVAYVAFASSNSKLAVPCIMMLIDNKAKGN
;
A
#
# COMPACT_ATOMS: atom_id res chain seq x y z
N MET A 1 -12.71 14.57 -24.22
CA MET A 1 -12.89 13.93 -22.91
C MET A 1 -12.70 15.00 -21.84
N LYS A 2 -13.75 15.77 -21.55
CA LYS A 2 -13.74 16.80 -20.50
C LYS A 2 -13.94 16.07 -19.18
N ILE A 3 -12.88 15.98 -18.37
CA ILE A 3 -13.03 15.65 -16.96
C ILE A 3 -13.95 16.74 -16.38
N VAL A 4 -15.15 16.35 -15.98
CA VAL A 4 -16.12 17.23 -15.32
C VAL A 4 -15.55 17.51 -13.93
N ILE A 5 -14.61 18.45 -13.85
CA ILE A 5 -14.18 19.03 -12.58
C ILE A 5 -15.28 20.01 -12.19
N VAL A 6 -16.09 19.60 -11.23
CA VAL A 6 -17.14 20.41 -10.62
C VAL A 6 -16.53 21.72 -10.16
N ARG A 7 -16.88 22.84 -10.80
CA ARG A 7 -16.60 24.19 -10.30
C ARG A 7 -17.32 24.36 -8.96
N ARG A 8 -16.67 24.14 -7.82
CA ARG A 8 -17.14 24.74 -6.56
C ARG A 8 -16.88 26.25 -6.61
N ARG A 9 -17.91 27.05 -6.33
CA ARG A 9 -17.76 28.48 -6.04
C ARG A 9 -16.96 28.64 -4.73
N PRO A 10 -16.13 29.68 -4.59
CA PRO A 10 -15.42 29.94 -3.34
C PRO A 10 -16.45 30.29 -2.26
N VAL A 11 -16.60 29.42 -1.26
CA VAL A 11 -17.38 29.72 -0.05
C VAL A 11 -16.48 30.52 0.87
N LEU A 12 -16.99 31.69 1.26
CA LEU A 12 -16.35 32.63 2.19
C LEU A 12 -15.96 31.94 3.50
N ALA A 13 -14.74 32.24 3.94
CA ALA A 13 -14.15 31.74 5.17
C ALA A 13 -14.94 32.18 6.41
N THR A 14 -15.44 31.23 7.19
CA THR A 14 -15.66 31.37 8.63
C THR A 14 -15.46 30.02 9.33
N GLU A 15 -14.55 30.05 10.32
CA GLU A 15 -14.39 29.13 11.45
C GLU A 15 -13.83 27.70 11.24
N GLY A 16 -12.55 27.56 11.57
CA GLY A 16 -12.15 26.71 12.71
C GLY A 16 -12.13 25.18 12.56
N HIS A 17 -12.38 24.61 11.39
CA HIS A 17 -12.05 23.21 11.10
C HIS A 17 -11.16 23.13 9.87
N SER A 18 -9.94 22.59 10.06
CA SER A 18 -9.00 22.25 9.00
C SER A 18 -9.58 21.10 8.16
N SER A 19 -10.61 21.40 7.38
CA SER A 19 -11.10 20.55 6.32
C SER A 19 -9.99 20.55 5.25
N GLU A 20 -9.30 19.41 5.11
CA GLU A 20 -8.35 19.21 4.03
C GLU A 20 -9.10 19.28 2.70
N GLU A 21 -9.19 20.49 2.12
CA GLU A 21 -9.75 20.67 0.79
C GLU A 21 -8.98 19.81 -0.22
N VAL A 22 -9.71 19.00 -0.99
CA VAL A 22 -9.18 18.05 -2.00
C VAL A 22 -8.41 18.78 -3.13
N GLU A 23 -8.57 20.09 -3.24
CA GLU A 23 -7.92 20.93 -4.26
C GLU A 23 -7.33 22.19 -3.61
N ARG A 24 -6.01 22.38 -3.76
CA ARG A 24 -5.37 23.67 -3.45
C ARG A 24 -4.86 24.33 -4.73
N CYS A 25 -5.16 25.61 -4.88
CA CYS A 25 -4.68 26.43 -5.99
C CYS A 25 -3.47 27.26 -5.52
N GLN A 26 -2.28 26.66 -5.57
CA GLN A 26 -1.03 27.34 -5.23
C GLN A 26 -0.03 27.18 -6.38
N LYS A 27 0.68 28.27 -6.69
CA LYS A 27 1.69 28.27 -7.77
C LYS A 27 2.83 27.30 -7.43
N TRP A 28 3.26 26.55 -8.44
CA TRP A 28 4.33 25.54 -8.32
C TRP A 28 5.65 26.11 -7.77
N SER A 29 5.99 27.35 -8.13
CA SER A 29 7.23 28.01 -7.72
C SER A 29 7.37 28.20 -6.20
N ASP A 30 6.25 28.28 -5.48
CA ASP A 30 6.26 28.60 -4.04
C ASP A 30 6.25 27.34 -3.16
N ASN A 31 6.11 26.15 -3.77
CA ASN A 31 5.94 24.87 -3.07
C ASN A 31 7.20 24.00 -3.16
N MET A 32 8.12 24.15 -2.20
CA MET A 32 9.32 23.30 -2.06
C MET A 32 8.98 21.80 -2.10
N THR A 33 7.90 21.37 -1.44
CA THR A 33 7.47 19.97 -1.42
C THR A 33 7.09 19.46 -2.81
N GLN A 34 6.51 20.31 -3.66
CA GLN A 34 6.12 19.94 -5.02
C GLN A 34 7.33 19.84 -5.96
N GLN A 35 8.37 20.66 -5.71
CA GLN A 35 9.64 20.58 -6.43
C GLN A 35 10.41 19.31 -6.10
N ILE A 36 10.49 18.96 -4.80
CA ILE A 36 11.11 17.70 -4.35
C ILE A 36 10.35 16.50 -4.94
N ASP A 37 9.02 16.52 -4.88
CA ASP A 37 8.18 15.48 -5.48
C ASP A 37 8.43 15.33 -6.99
N LEU A 38 8.62 16.44 -7.70
CA LEU A 38 8.95 16.41 -9.13
C LEU A 38 10.31 15.77 -9.38
N ALA A 39 11.33 16.13 -8.61
CA ALA A 39 12.67 15.55 -8.75
C ALA A 39 12.65 14.02 -8.59
N PHE A 40 11.93 13.51 -7.58
CA PHE A 40 11.75 12.07 -7.41
C PHE A 40 10.98 11.44 -8.58
N ASN A 41 9.92 12.07 -9.09
CA ASN A 41 9.16 11.54 -10.23
C ASN A 41 9.98 11.49 -11.53
N ILE A 42 10.84 12.48 -11.78
CA ILE A 42 11.77 12.47 -12.92
C ILE A 42 12.77 11.32 -12.77
N PHE A 43 13.32 11.11 -11.57
CA PHE A 43 14.22 9.97 -11.31
C PHE A 43 13.53 8.62 -11.60
N PHE A 44 12.29 8.43 -11.12
CA PHE A 44 11.52 7.20 -11.40
C PHE A 44 11.17 7.05 -12.88
N MET A 45 10.88 8.14 -13.60
CA MET A 45 10.64 8.12 -15.04
C MET A 45 11.88 7.65 -15.81
N VAL A 46 13.07 8.15 -15.45
CA VAL A 46 14.33 7.71 -16.06
C VAL A 46 14.58 6.23 -15.76
N TYR A 47 14.36 5.80 -14.51
CA TYR A 47 14.48 4.39 -14.13
C TYR A 47 13.54 3.47 -14.95
N PHE A 48 12.29 3.91 -15.15
CA PHE A 48 11.32 3.20 -15.99
C PHE A 48 11.81 3.05 -17.43
N PHE A 49 12.37 4.11 -18.04
CA PHE A 49 12.88 4.03 -19.41
C PHE A 49 14.12 3.14 -19.55
N ILE A 50 15.04 3.19 -18.58
CA ILE A 50 16.20 2.28 -18.56
C ILE A 50 15.71 0.83 -18.53
N ARG A 51 14.75 0.52 -17.66
CA ARG A 51 14.18 -0.82 -17.54
C ARG A 51 13.42 -1.24 -18.80
N PHE A 52 12.70 -0.33 -19.45
CA PHE A 52 11.99 -0.57 -20.72
C PHE A 52 12.94 -0.90 -21.88
N ILE A 53 14.08 -0.20 -21.96
CA ILE A 53 15.08 -0.45 -23.02
C ILE A 53 15.83 -1.77 -22.76
N ALA A 54 16.09 -2.11 -21.49
CA ALA A 54 16.78 -3.34 -21.11
C ALA A 54 15.94 -4.62 -21.29
N ALA A 55 14.61 -4.50 -21.36
CA ALA A 55 13.72 -5.65 -21.51
C ALA A 55 13.77 -6.23 -22.95
N SER A 56 13.97 -7.55 -23.05
CA SER A 56 13.95 -8.27 -24.32
C SER A 56 12.57 -8.25 -24.99
N ASP A 57 11.51 -8.44 -24.19
CA ASP A 57 10.11 -8.49 -24.65
C ASP A 57 9.30 -7.32 -24.12
N LYS A 58 9.15 -6.28 -24.96
CA LYS A 58 8.53 -5.00 -24.59
C LYS A 58 7.08 -5.14 -24.10
N LEU A 59 6.29 -6.06 -24.69
CA LEU A 59 4.87 -6.23 -24.32
C LEU A 59 4.70 -6.92 -22.97
N TRP A 60 5.48 -7.96 -22.70
CA TRP A 60 5.48 -8.63 -21.41
C TRP A 60 5.94 -7.69 -20.30
N PHE A 61 6.97 -6.90 -20.60
CA PHE A 61 7.44 -5.86 -19.69
C PHE A 61 6.37 -4.81 -19.35
N MET A 62 5.53 -4.41 -20.32
CA MET A 62 4.43 -3.47 -20.08
C MET A 62 3.32 -4.07 -19.19
N LEU A 63 3.17 -5.39 -19.18
CA LEU A 63 2.16 -6.10 -18.37
C LEU A 63 2.69 -6.56 -17.00
N GLU A 64 3.94 -6.23 -16.68
CA GLU A 64 4.53 -6.54 -15.39
C GLU A 64 3.94 -5.64 -14.29
N MET A 65 3.60 -6.21 -13.13
CA MET A 65 2.92 -5.49 -12.03
C MET A 65 3.68 -4.23 -11.59
N TYR A 66 5.02 -4.26 -11.59
CA TYR A 66 5.84 -3.10 -11.25
C TYR A 66 5.76 -1.99 -12.30
N SER A 67 5.72 -2.34 -13.59
CA SER A 67 5.53 -1.38 -14.68
C SER A 67 4.14 -0.74 -14.66
N PHE A 68 3.13 -1.49 -14.23
CA PHE A 68 1.78 -0.96 -14.03
C PHE A 68 1.76 0.13 -12.94
N VAL A 69 2.41 -0.10 -11.80
CA VAL A 69 2.52 0.91 -10.72
C VAL A 69 3.16 2.21 -11.23
N ASP A 70 4.22 2.12 -12.03
CA ASP A 70 4.87 3.29 -12.62
C ASP A 70 3.91 4.05 -13.55
N TYR A 71 3.12 3.33 -14.37
CA TYR A 71 2.12 3.91 -15.25
C TYR A 71 1.01 4.68 -14.50
N PHE A 72 0.60 4.25 -13.32
CA PHE A 72 -0.43 4.97 -12.54
C PHE A 72 0.13 6.13 -11.72
N THR A 73 1.42 6.11 -11.36
CA THR A 73 2.01 7.13 -10.47
C THR A 73 2.66 8.30 -11.21
N ILE A 74 3.18 8.07 -12.41
CA ILE A 74 3.94 9.06 -13.18
C ILE A 74 3.02 10.11 -13.85
N PRO A 75 1.99 9.74 -14.65
CA PRO A 75 1.16 10.70 -15.37
C PRO A 75 0.42 11.70 -14.47
N PRO A 76 -0.20 11.31 -13.34
CA PRO A 76 -0.88 12.28 -12.47
C PRO A 76 0.06 13.38 -11.93
N SER A 77 1.33 13.03 -11.71
CA SER A 77 2.32 13.99 -11.21
C SER A 77 2.68 15.05 -12.26
N PHE A 78 2.79 14.68 -13.53
CA PHE A 78 3.03 15.62 -14.63
C PHE A 78 1.80 16.46 -14.98
N VAL A 79 0.60 15.86 -14.96
CA VAL A 79 -0.66 16.55 -15.23
C VAL A 79 -0.94 17.64 -14.20
N SER A 80 -0.64 17.39 -12.92
CA SER A 80 -0.81 18.39 -11.85
C SER A 80 0.05 19.64 -12.06
N ILE A 81 1.25 19.48 -12.64
CA ILE A 81 2.15 20.60 -12.95
C ILE A 81 1.67 21.33 -14.21
N TYR A 82 1.30 20.59 -15.25
CA TYR A 82 0.82 21.17 -16.50
C TYR A 82 -0.45 22.03 -16.30
N LEU A 83 -1.29 21.67 -15.34
CA LEU A 83 -2.54 22.37 -15.03
C LEU A 83 -2.40 23.42 -13.91
N ASP A 84 -1.22 23.59 -13.29
CA ASP A 84 -1.02 24.46 -12.10
C ASP A 84 -2.07 24.24 -10.99
N ARG A 85 -2.54 23.00 -10.84
CA ARG A 85 -3.58 22.59 -9.90
C ARG A 85 -3.07 21.41 -9.08
N THR A 86 -3.08 21.55 -7.76
CA THR A 86 -2.77 20.43 -6.87
C THR A 86 -4.04 19.63 -6.62
N TRP A 87 -4.23 18.56 -7.40
CA TRP A 87 -5.33 17.63 -7.17
C TRP A 87 -4.85 16.57 -6.18
N ILE A 88 -5.38 16.56 -4.95
CA ILE A 88 -5.06 15.52 -3.95
C ILE A 88 -5.56 14.15 -4.43
N GLY A 89 -6.54 14.15 -5.34
CA GLY A 89 -7.36 12.99 -5.67
C GLY A 89 -6.63 11.72 -6.09
N LEU A 90 -5.48 11.78 -6.77
CA LEU A 90 -4.73 10.57 -7.18
C LEU A 90 -3.37 10.45 -6.48
N ARG A 91 -3.06 11.33 -5.52
CA ARG A 91 -1.74 11.38 -4.87
C ARG A 91 -1.45 10.13 -4.03
N PHE A 92 -2.49 9.49 -3.50
CA PHE A 92 -2.37 8.26 -2.71
C PHE A 92 -1.81 7.08 -3.52
N LEU A 93 -1.91 7.09 -4.87
CA LEU A 93 -1.34 6.04 -5.71
C LEU A 93 0.18 5.92 -5.53
N ARG A 94 0.85 6.96 -5.04
CA ARG A 94 2.29 6.91 -4.71
C ARG A 94 2.60 5.86 -3.64
N ALA A 95 1.64 5.50 -2.78
CA ALA A 95 1.82 4.42 -1.81
C ALA A 95 2.10 3.07 -2.48
N LEU A 96 1.62 2.84 -3.71
CA LEU A 96 1.92 1.63 -4.49
C LEU A 96 3.42 1.45 -4.76
N ARG A 97 4.22 2.54 -4.75
CA ARG A 97 5.69 2.44 -4.89
C ARG A 97 6.36 1.69 -3.74
N LEU A 98 5.70 1.51 -2.60
CA LEU A 98 6.21 0.68 -1.51
C LEU A 98 6.43 -0.78 -1.97
N MET A 99 5.77 -1.24 -3.04
CA MET A 99 6.00 -2.56 -3.62
C MET A 99 7.43 -2.78 -4.13
N THR A 100 8.15 -1.73 -4.54
CA THR A 100 9.52 -1.84 -5.08
C THR A 100 10.60 -1.81 -4.00
N VAL A 101 10.25 -1.48 -2.75
CA VAL A 101 11.18 -1.38 -1.62
C VAL A 101 11.95 -2.68 -1.33
N PRO A 102 11.34 -3.88 -1.37
CA PRO A 102 12.04 -5.14 -1.14
C PRO A 102 13.17 -5.39 -2.15
N ASP A 103 13.01 -4.98 -3.40
CA ASP A 103 14.03 -5.18 -4.43
C ASP A 103 15.22 -4.24 -4.23
N ILE A 104 14.95 -3.00 -3.77
CA ILE A 104 15.99 -2.07 -3.33
C ILE A 104 16.74 -2.65 -2.13
N LEU A 105 16.03 -3.25 -1.16
CA LEU A 105 16.63 -3.85 0.03
C LEU A 105 17.49 -5.09 -0.28
N GLN A 106 17.11 -5.85 -1.31
CA GLN A 106 17.93 -6.93 -1.87
C GLN A 106 19.20 -6.39 -2.54
N TYR A 107 19.06 -5.34 -3.34
CA TYR A 107 20.20 -4.67 -3.98
C TYR A 107 21.20 -4.11 -2.96
N LEU A 108 20.71 -3.58 -1.84
CA LEU A 108 21.53 -3.11 -0.71
C LEU A 108 22.13 -4.25 0.13
N ASN A 109 21.92 -5.51 -0.23
CA ASN A 109 22.46 -6.70 0.43
C ASN A 109 22.06 -6.82 1.93
N ILE A 110 20.93 -6.21 2.31
CA ILE A 110 20.35 -6.27 3.65
C ILE A 110 19.53 -7.56 3.79
N LEU A 111 18.73 -7.90 2.77
CA LEU A 111 17.95 -9.14 2.72
C LEU A 111 18.74 -10.21 1.97
N LYS A 112 19.40 -11.10 2.71
CA LYS A 112 20.23 -12.18 2.14
C LYS A 112 19.50 -13.51 1.99
N THR A 113 18.49 -13.75 2.81
CA THR A 113 17.76 -15.02 2.86
C THR A 113 16.52 -14.95 1.97
N SER A 114 16.30 -15.97 1.13
CA SER A 114 15.16 -16.06 0.21
C SER A 114 13.79 -16.00 0.92
N SER A 115 13.66 -16.59 2.12
CA SER A 115 12.43 -16.48 2.93
C SER A 115 12.15 -15.04 3.37
N SER A 116 13.18 -14.33 3.85
CA SER A 116 13.05 -12.95 4.31
C SER A 116 12.73 -11.99 3.16
N ILE A 117 13.27 -12.24 1.97
CA ILE A 117 12.91 -11.50 0.75
C ILE A 117 11.43 -11.67 0.42
N ARG A 118 10.95 -12.91 0.36
CA ARG A 118 9.54 -13.21 0.07
C ARG A 118 8.61 -12.60 1.10
N LEU A 119 8.96 -12.69 2.38
CA LEU A 119 8.20 -12.06 3.47
C LEU A 119 8.16 -10.53 3.31
N ALA A 120 9.31 -9.90 3.07
CA ALA A 120 9.40 -8.45 2.89
C ALA A 120 8.57 -7.98 1.68
N GLN A 121 8.60 -8.75 0.58
CA GLN A 121 7.74 -8.51 -0.60
C GLN A 121 6.26 -8.61 -0.26
N LEU A 122 5.86 -9.64 0.47
CA LEU A 122 4.46 -9.86 0.80
C LEU A 122 3.93 -8.77 1.75
N VAL A 123 4.73 -8.37 2.75
CA VAL A 123 4.40 -7.28 3.69
C VAL A 123 4.36 -5.93 3.00
N SER A 124 5.34 -5.62 2.13
CA SER A 124 5.36 -4.34 1.42
C SER A 124 4.18 -4.19 0.47
N ILE A 125 3.82 -5.26 -0.26
CA ILE A 125 2.64 -5.31 -1.12
C ILE A 125 1.38 -5.07 -0.28
N PHE A 126 1.23 -5.73 0.86
CA PHE A 126 0.06 -5.56 1.72
C PHE A 126 -0.11 -4.12 2.21
N ILE A 127 0.94 -3.55 2.80
CA ILE A 127 0.92 -2.17 3.31
C ILE A 127 0.62 -1.18 2.17
N SER A 128 1.26 -1.37 1.01
CA SER A 128 1.06 -0.50 -0.15
C SER A 128 -0.38 -0.49 -0.67
N VAL A 129 -0.99 -1.68 -0.79
CA VAL A 129 -2.37 -1.86 -1.24
C VAL A 129 -3.33 -1.27 -0.21
N TRP A 130 -3.05 -1.44 1.08
CA TRP A 130 -3.90 -0.94 2.15
C TRP A 130 -3.96 0.59 2.22
N LEU A 131 -2.80 1.25 2.14
CA LEU A 131 -2.72 2.71 2.06
C LEU A 131 -3.36 3.25 0.79
N THR A 132 -3.20 2.54 -0.34
CA THR A 132 -3.84 2.92 -1.60
C THR A 132 -5.36 2.78 -1.50
N ALA A 133 -5.87 1.71 -0.90
CA ALA A 133 -7.30 1.51 -0.67
C ALA A 133 -7.89 2.59 0.26
N ALA A 134 -7.16 3.00 1.30
CA ALA A 134 -7.58 4.11 2.16
C ALA A 134 -7.72 5.41 1.35
N GLY A 135 -6.77 5.66 0.45
CA GLY A 135 -6.82 6.79 -0.46
C GLY A 135 -7.97 6.74 -1.46
N ILE A 136 -8.27 5.56 -2.00
CA ILE A 136 -9.42 5.36 -2.91
C ILE A 136 -10.73 5.66 -2.16
N ILE A 137 -10.92 5.11 -0.95
CA ILE A 137 -12.11 5.38 -0.14
C ILE A 137 -12.20 6.89 0.18
N HIS A 138 -11.10 7.50 0.60
CA HIS A 138 -11.03 8.94 0.84
C HIS A 138 -11.45 9.76 -0.39
N LEU A 139 -11.03 9.37 -1.59
CA LEU A 139 -11.43 10.04 -2.82
C LEU A 139 -12.92 9.83 -3.12
N LEU A 140 -13.41 8.58 -3.02
CA LEU A 140 -14.80 8.26 -3.33
C LEU A 140 -15.78 8.96 -2.37
N GLU A 141 -15.50 8.93 -1.07
CA GLU A 141 -16.35 9.56 -0.05
C GLU A 141 -16.32 11.10 -0.14
N ASN A 142 -15.14 11.71 -0.36
CA ASN A 142 -15.04 13.16 -0.49
C ASN A 142 -15.57 13.69 -1.84
N SER A 143 -15.50 12.88 -2.91
CA SER A 143 -16.01 13.26 -4.24
C SER A 143 -17.50 13.04 -4.39
N GLY A 144 -18.10 12.10 -3.64
CA GLY A 144 -19.50 11.70 -3.76
C GLY A 144 -19.79 10.85 -5.00
N ASP A 145 -21.01 10.30 -5.06
CA ASP A 145 -21.45 9.46 -6.18
C ASP A 145 -21.75 10.31 -7.44
N PRO A 146 -21.38 9.84 -8.65
CA PRO A 146 -21.49 10.61 -9.89
C PRO A 146 -22.92 10.88 -10.36
N LEU A 147 -23.91 10.18 -9.80
CA LEU A 147 -25.31 10.29 -10.21
C LEU A 147 -26.00 11.52 -9.58
N GLU A 148 -25.68 11.85 -8.33
CA GLU A 148 -26.37 12.91 -7.57
C GLU A 148 -25.40 13.86 -6.82
N PHE A 149 -24.13 13.48 -6.61
CA PHE A 149 -23.07 14.22 -5.89
C PHE A 149 -23.44 14.77 -4.49
N ASP A 150 -24.63 14.46 -3.97
CA ASP A 150 -25.16 15.00 -2.72
C ASP A 150 -24.72 14.19 -1.48
N ASN A 151 -24.27 12.95 -1.69
CA ASN A 151 -23.87 12.03 -0.62
C ASN A 151 -22.38 12.14 -0.24
N ALA A 152 -21.73 13.27 -0.51
CA ALA A 152 -20.31 13.44 -0.22
C ALA A 152 -20.08 13.66 1.29
N GLN A 153 -19.09 12.96 1.85
CA GLN A 153 -18.70 13.09 3.25
C GLN A 153 -17.26 13.57 3.36
N SER A 154 -17.04 14.65 4.13
CA SER A 154 -15.70 15.16 4.40
C SER A 154 -14.97 14.28 5.42
N LEU A 155 -14.25 13.27 4.95
CA LEU A 155 -13.41 12.40 5.78
C LEU A 155 -11.93 12.74 5.56
N SER A 156 -11.14 12.80 6.64
CA SER A 156 -9.69 12.91 6.52
C SER A 156 -9.09 11.55 6.11
N TYR A 157 -7.94 11.59 5.44
CA TYR A 157 -7.20 10.40 5.02
C TYR A 157 -6.92 9.45 6.18
N TRP A 158 -6.53 9.99 7.35
CA TRP A 158 -6.22 9.17 8.53
C TRP A 158 -7.44 8.47 9.11
N THR A 159 -8.62 9.09 9.04
CA THR A 159 -9.89 8.46 9.41
C THR A 159 -10.20 7.29 8.48
N CYS A 160 -9.90 7.40 7.19
CA CYS A 160 -10.06 6.31 6.22
C CYS A 160 -9.08 5.17 6.48
N VAL A 161 -7.83 5.48 6.86
CA VAL A 161 -6.84 4.48 7.29
C VAL A 161 -7.31 3.75 8.55
N TYR A 162 -7.79 4.49 9.57
CA TYR A 162 -8.36 3.91 10.78
C TYR A 162 -9.55 2.99 10.47
N PHE A 163 -10.49 3.45 9.65
CA PHE A 163 -11.64 2.67 9.20
C PHE A 163 -11.21 1.35 8.55
N LEU A 164 -10.22 1.40 7.65
CA LEU A 164 -9.70 0.19 7.01
C LEU A 164 -8.99 -0.75 7.99
N ILE A 165 -8.28 -0.22 8.99
CA ILE A 165 -7.65 -1.03 10.06
C ILE A 165 -8.70 -1.79 10.85
N VAL A 166 -9.74 -1.11 11.31
CA VAL A 166 -10.84 -1.69 12.09
C VAL A 166 -11.64 -2.70 11.27
N THR A 167 -11.84 -2.43 9.99
CA THR A 167 -12.63 -3.32 9.11
C THR A 167 -11.83 -4.58 8.73
N MET A 168 -10.55 -4.46 8.38
CA MET A 168 -9.68 -5.60 8.05
C MET A 168 -9.31 -6.46 9.25
N SER A 169 -9.27 -5.88 10.44
CA SER A 169 -9.15 -6.63 11.69
C SER A 169 -10.47 -7.32 12.09
N THR A 170 -11.53 -7.20 11.30
CA THR A 170 -12.87 -7.76 11.56
C THR A 170 -13.53 -7.27 12.85
N VAL A 171 -13.03 -6.18 13.43
CA VAL A 171 -13.57 -5.58 14.67
C VAL A 171 -14.87 -4.83 14.36
N GLY A 172 -14.85 -3.97 13.34
CA GLY A 172 -16.04 -3.28 12.85
C GLY A 172 -16.79 -2.47 13.91
N TYR A 173 -16.15 -1.48 14.54
CA TYR A 173 -16.77 -0.63 15.56
C TYR A 173 -18.06 0.07 15.08
N GLY A 174 -18.16 0.37 13.78
CA GLY A 174 -19.35 1.00 13.19
C GLY A 174 -19.45 2.51 13.46
N ASP A 175 -18.39 3.13 13.95
CA ASP A 175 -18.27 4.58 14.20
C ASP A 175 -18.04 5.37 12.90
N VAL A 176 -17.27 4.79 11.98
CA VAL A 176 -17.03 5.33 10.63
C VAL A 176 -17.49 4.31 9.60
N PHE A 177 -18.21 4.74 8.58
CA PHE A 177 -18.67 3.90 7.48
C PHE A 177 -18.83 4.71 6.18
N CYS A 178 -18.75 4.01 5.04
CA CYS A 178 -18.93 4.62 3.72
C CYS A 178 -20.41 4.92 3.46
N HIS A 179 -20.74 6.15 3.07
CA HIS A 179 -22.08 6.52 2.63
C HIS A 179 -22.27 6.33 1.13
N THR A 180 -21.21 6.50 0.34
CA THR A 180 -21.31 6.42 -1.12
C THR A 180 -21.51 4.99 -1.63
N VAL A 181 -22.28 4.83 -2.69
CA VAL A 181 -22.52 3.54 -3.33
C VAL A 181 -21.22 2.98 -3.91
N LEU A 182 -20.40 3.84 -4.52
CA LEU A 182 -19.09 3.46 -5.05
C LEU A 182 -18.12 3.04 -3.93
N GLY A 183 -18.08 3.78 -2.82
CA GLY A 183 -17.23 3.45 -1.67
C GLY A 183 -17.59 2.11 -1.05
N ARG A 184 -18.89 1.84 -0.85
CA ARG A 184 -19.40 0.54 -0.35
C ARG A 184 -19.07 -0.61 -1.30
N THR A 185 -19.28 -0.40 -2.61
CA THR A 185 -18.97 -1.43 -3.62
C THR A 185 -17.49 -1.76 -3.61
N PHE A 186 -16.62 -0.74 -3.61
CA PHE A 186 -15.18 -0.93 -3.52
C PHE A 186 -14.77 -1.68 -2.23
N LEU A 187 -15.35 -1.30 -1.09
CA LEU A 187 -15.06 -1.94 0.19
C LEU A 187 -15.37 -3.44 0.19
N VAL A 188 -16.50 -3.86 -0.40
CA VAL A 188 -16.87 -5.29 -0.48
C VAL A 188 -15.82 -6.08 -1.27
N PHE A 189 -15.44 -5.61 -2.46
CA PHE A 189 -14.39 -6.26 -3.24
C PHE A 189 -13.04 -6.25 -2.52
N PHE A 190 -12.73 -5.15 -1.84
CA PHE A 190 -11.49 -4.99 -1.09
C PHE A 190 -11.39 -5.99 0.07
N LEU A 191 -12.46 -6.22 0.81
CA LEU A 191 -12.49 -7.18 1.91
C LEU A 191 -12.33 -8.63 1.43
N LEU A 192 -12.97 -9.00 0.32
CA LEU A 192 -12.83 -10.33 -0.26
C LEU A 192 -11.37 -10.67 -0.58
N VAL A 193 -10.66 -9.76 -1.26
CA VAL A 193 -9.25 -9.96 -1.62
C VAL A 193 -8.33 -9.76 -0.42
N GLY A 194 -8.60 -8.75 0.41
CA GLY A 194 -7.71 -8.35 1.50
C GLY A 194 -7.65 -9.37 2.63
N LEU A 195 -8.76 -9.99 2.99
CA LEU A 195 -8.78 -11.02 4.05
C LEU A 195 -7.98 -12.27 3.65
N GLU A 196 -8.09 -12.72 2.40
CA GLU A 196 -7.29 -13.83 1.88
C GLU A 196 -5.79 -13.52 1.92
N LYS A 197 -5.40 -12.31 1.52
CA LYS A 197 -4.00 -11.88 1.53
C LYS A 197 -3.48 -11.69 2.97
N GLN A 198 -4.31 -11.20 3.88
CA GLN A 198 -3.96 -11.03 5.30
C GLN A 198 -3.67 -12.38 5.98
N ASP A 199 -4.49 -13.40 5.71
CA ASP A 199 -4.26 -14.76 6.22
C ASP A 199 -2.96 -15.37 5.65
N LEU A 200 -2.68 -15.16 4.36
CA LEU A 200 -1.42 -15.60 3.73
C LEU A 200 -0.18 -14.99 4.40
N ILE A 201 -0.21 -13.70 4.73
CA ILE A 201 0.87 -13.03 5.48
C ILE A 201 1.05 -13.69 6.84
N LEU A 202 -0.05 -13.87 7.59
CA LEU A 202 0.00 -14.42 8.93
C LEU A 202 0.56 -15.86 8.93
N LYS A 203 0.19 -16.67 7.94
CA LYS A 203 0.74 -18.02 7.73
C LYS A 203 2.24 -17.97 7.43
N THR A 204 2.68 -17.04 6.58
CA THR A 204 4.10 -16.88 6.22
C THR A 204 4.93 -16.48 7.44
N ILE A 205 4.46 -15.49 8.23
CA ILE A 205 5.13 -15.05 9.46
C ILE A 205 5.21 -16.19 10.49
N LYS A 206 4.12 -16.92 10.70
CA LYS A 206 4.11 -18.07 11.63
C LYS A 206 5.07 -19.18 11.19
N GLY A 207 5.12 -19.46 9.89
CA GLY A 207 6.07 -20.43 9.33
C GLY A 207 7.52 -20.04 9.59
N ASP A 208 7.89 -18.78 9.31
CA ASP A 208 9.24 -18.28 9.57
C ASP A 208 9.59 -18.25 11.07
N LEU A 209 8.62 -17.95 11.94
CA LEU A 209 8.82 -17.95 13.38
C LEU A 209 9.04 -19.37 13.93
N SER A 210 8.24 -20.35 13.49
CA SER A 210 8.39 -21.75 13.88
C SER A 210 9.76 -22.30 13.48
N VAL A 211 10.24 -22.00 12.27
CA VAL A 211 11.59 -22.40 11.82
C VAL A 211 12.67 -21.78 12.70
N ARG A 212 12.47 -20.53 13.12
CA ARG A 212 13.43 -19.82 13.97
C ARG A 212 13.46 -20.38 15.40
N GLU A 213 12.32 -20.80 15.93
CA GLU A 213 12.23 -21.54 17.19
C GLU A 213 12.97 -22.89 17.08
N ASP A 214 12.70 -23.68 16.04
CA ASP A 214 13.36 -24.97 15.82
C ASP A 214 14.90 -24.84 15.73
N VAL A 215 15.40 -23.84 14.99
CA VAL A 215 16.83 -23.56 14.89
C VAL A 215 17.42 -23.10 16.24
N ALA A 216 16.70 -22.27 17.00
CA ALA A 216 17.13 -21.84 18.32
C ALA A 216 17.19 -23.02 19.30
N TYR A 217 16.20 -23.92 19.25
CA TYR A 217 16.18 -25.16 20.02
C TYR A 217 17.36 -26.08 19.66
N VAL A 218 17.63 -26.29 18.37
CA VAL A 218 18.76 -27.12 17.90
C VAL A 218 20.11 -26.50 18.29
N ALA A 219 20.26 -25.17 18.17
CA ALA A 219 21.48 -24.47 18.59
C ALA A 219 21.69 -24.58 20.11
N PHE A 220 20.63 -24.44 20.90
CA PHE A 220 20.67 -24.64 22.36
C PHE A 220 21.02 -26.09 22.73
N ALA A 221 20.44 -27.07 22.03
CA ALA A 221 20.72 -28.49 22.23
C ALA A 221 22.18 -28.85 21.87
N SER A 222 22.73 -28.24 20.80
CA SER A 222 24.13 -28.44 20.40
C SER A 222 25.14 -27.83 21.38
N SER A 223 24.77 -26.76 22.09
CA SER A 223 25.67 -26.11 23.08
C SER A 223 25.73 -26.85 24.42
N ASN A 224 24.79 -27.76 24.70
CA ASN A 224 24.73 -28.54 25.93
C ASN A 224 24.86 -30.04 25.63
N SER A 225 26.09 -30.55 25.64
CA SER A 225 26.42 -31.96 25.33
C SER A 225 25.70 -33.01 26.21
N LYS A 226 25.16 -32.61 27.36
CA LYS A 226 24.37 -33.49 28.27
C LYS A 226 22.87 -33.57 27.93
N LEU A 227 22.33 -32.73 27.04
CA LEU A 227 20.90 -32.65 26.70
C LEU A 227 20.57 -33.13 25.27
N ALA A 228 21.58 -33.40 24.43
CA ALA A 228 21.40 -33.73 23.01
C ALA A 228 20.58 -35.02 22.76
N VAL A 229 20.75 -36.05 23.59
CA VAL A 229 20.09 -37.36 23.40
C VAL A 229 18.58 -37.34 23.71
N PRO A 230 18.11 -36.79 24.85
CA PRO A 230 16.66 -36.68 25.10
C PRO A 230 15.95 -35.68 24.17
N CYS A 231 16.65 -34.65 23.67
CA CYS A 231 16.05 -33.63 22.81
C CYS A 231 15.78 -34.16 21.38
N ILE A 232 16.68 -34.98 20.81
CA ILE A 232 16.44 -35.66 19.52
C ILE A 232 15.26 -36.65 19.63
N MET A 233 15.12 -37.35 20.76
CA MET A 233 14.02 -38.29 20.99
C MET A 233 12.65 -37.58 21.06
N MET A 234 12.58 -36.38 21.65
CA MET A 234 11.36 -35.57 21.67
C MET A 234 10.97 -35.03 20.29
N LEU A 235 11.94 -34.69 19.43
CA LEU A 235 11.65 -34.25 18.06
C LEU A 235 11.11 -35.39 17.18
N ILE A 236 11.58 -36.62 17.39
CA ILE A 236 11.04 -37.81 16.73
C ILE A 236 9.61 -38.10 17.24
N ASP A 237 9.37 -37.98 18.54
CA ASP A 237 8.05 -38.27 19.14
C ASP A 237 6.99 -37.21 18.77
N ASN A 238 7.36 -35.93 18.67
CA ASN A 238 6.44 -34.87 18.22
C ASN A 238 6.09 -34.98 16.73
N LYS A 239 7.03 -35.41 15.88
CA LYS A 239 6.76 -35.65 14.45
C LYS A 239 5.90 -36.90 14.22
N ALA A 240 5.92 -37.86 15.15
CA ALA A 240 5.06 -39.05 15.12
C ALA A 240 3.62 -38.79 15.60
N LYS A 241 3.37 -37.73 16.39
CA LYS A 241 2.04 -37.36 16.90
C LYS A 241 1.30 -36.30 16.07
N GLY A 242 1.96 -35.73 15.06
CA GLY A 242 1.43 -34.62 14.25
C GLY A 242 0.91 -35.01 12.86
N ASN A 243 0.44 -36.24 12.66
CA ASN A 243 -0.24 -36.67 11.43
C ASN A 243 -1.66 -37.12 11.74
#